data_AF-A0A8S0H237-F1
#
_entry.id   AF-A0A8S0H237-F1
#
_cell.length_a   1.000
_cell.length_b   1.000
_cell.length_c   1.000
_cell.angle_alpha   90.00
_cell.angle_beta   90.00
_cell.angle_gamma   90.00
#
_symmetry.space_group_name_H-M   'P 1'
#
loop_
_entity.id
_entity.type
_entity.pdbx_description
1 polymer ?
#
loop_
_entity_poly.entity_id
_entity_poly.type
_entity_poly.pdbx_seq_one_letter_code
_entity_poly.pdbx_strand_id
1 'polypeptide(L)'
;MNIDTKIAEPMYRNPEGEWVKALLAVASENLGMAHKFGTSAGATSVHELPNGVQFGLARPEVKYTGHTDNEFKTVEQFLLDLQIVTEMVGRIGQLPKL
;
A
#
# COMPACT_ATOMS: atom_id res chain seq x y z
N MET A 1 27.58 25.29 8.03
CA MET A 1 26.23 25.01 7.49
C MET A 1 25.42 24.45 8.64
N ASN A 2 24.39 25.15 9.11
CA ASN A 2 23.46 24.58 10.08
C ASN A 2 22.37 23.86 9.29
N ILE A 3 22.19 22.57 9.56
CA ILE A 3 21.14 21.76 8.97
C ILE A 3 20.11 21.51 10.07
N ASP A 4 18.91 22.05 9.89
CA ASP A 4 17.76 21.71 10.72
C ASP A 4 17.19 20.36 10.28
N THR A 5 17.00 19.45 11.23
CA THR A 5 16.39 18.14 11.00
C THR A 5 15.14 17.98 11.85
N LYS A 6 14.11 17.37 11.26
CA LYS A 6 12.85 17.05 11.94
C LYS A 6 12.42 15.64 11.54
N ILE A 7 11.78 14.94 12.47
CA ILE A 7 11.14 13.64 12.22
C ILE A 7 9.63 13.91 12.11
N ALA A 8 9.00 13.36 11.08
CA ALA A 8 7.55 13.47 10.90
C ALA A 8 6.80 12.56 11.89
N GLU A 9 5.58 12.95 12.26
CA GLU A 9 4.72 12.15 13.13
C GLU A 9 4.36 10.80 12.49
N PRO A 10 4.24 9.71 13.28
CA PRO A 10 3.78 8.43 12.79
C PRO A 10 2.36 8.51 12.20
N MET A 11 2.13 7.76 11.12
CA MET A 11 0.82 7.64 10.51
C MET A 11 0.06 6.43 11.06
N TYR A 12 -1.16 6.68 11.55
CA TYR A 12 -2.12 5.63 11.90
C TYR A 12 -3.42 5.81 11.11
N ARG A 13 -4.04 4.69 10.70
CA ARG A 13 -5.34 4.65 10.04
C ARG A 13 -6.21 3.57 10.69
N ASN A 14 -7.51 3.83 10.78
CA ASN A 14 -8.46 2.90 11.39
C ASN A 14 -8.60 1.64 10.52
N PRO A 15 -8.20 0.45 11.01
CA PRO A 15 -8.30 -0.79 10.24
C PRO A 15 -9.76 -1.23 10.02
N GLU A 16 -10.70 -0.73 10.84
CA GLU A 16 -12.13 -1.07 10.73
C GLU A 16 -12.90 -0.22 9.72
N GLY A 17 -12.23 0.74 9.06
CA GLY A 17 -12.86 1.55 8.02
C GLY A 17 -13.26 0.70 6.80
N GLU A 18 -14.45 0.95 6.26
CA GLU A 18 -14.97 0.22 5.08
C GLU A 18 -14.03 0.30 3.87
N TRP A 19 -13.36 1.45 3.71
CA TRP A 19 -12.27 1.62 2.74
C TRP A 19 -11.12 0.62 2.92
N VAL A 20 -10.64 0.43 4.15
CA VAL A 20 -9.52 -0.47 4.45
C VAL A 20 -9.93 -1.93 4.25
N LYS A 21 -11.16 -2.29 4.67
CA LYS A 21 -11.72 -3.63 4.43
C LYS A 21 -11.83 -3.97 2.95
N ALA A 22 -12.27 -3.03 2.12
CA ALA A 22 -12.35 -3.21 0.67
C ALA A 22 -10.96 -3.48 0.06
N LEU A 23 -9.94 -2.74 0.48
CA LEU A 23 -8.56 -2.95 0.05
C LEU A 23 -7.99 -4.30 0.51
N LEU A 24 -8.22 -4.67 1.77
CA LEU A 24 -7.82 -5.97 2.29
C LEU A 24 -8.51 -7.12 1.55
N ALA A 25 -9.77 -6.96 1.13
CA ALA A 25 -10.47 -7.95 0.32
C ALA A 25 -9.79 -8.14 -1.05
N VAL A 26 -9.44 -7.05 -1.74
CA VAL A 26 -8.68 -7.10 -3.00
C VAL A 26 -7.36 -7.85 -2.81
N ALA A 27 -6.59 -7.53 -1.76
CA ALA A 27 -5.32 -8.22 -1.49
C ALA A 27 -5.53 -9.71 -1.17
N SER A 28 -6.49 -10.05 -0.32
CA SER A 28 -6.74 -11.45 0.06
C SER A 28 -7.21 -12.31 -1.10
N GLU A 29 -8.15 -11.80 -1.91
CA GLU A 29 -8.73 -12.55 -3.03
C GLU A 29 -7.74 -12.73 -4.19
N ASN A 30 -6.84 -11.76 -4.42
CA ASN A 30 -5.86 -11.82 -5.52
C ASN A 30 -4.54 -12.49 -5.15
N LEU A 31 -4.09 -12.30 -3.91
CA LEU A 31 -2.75 -12.71 -3.47
C LEU A 31 -2.77 -13.87 -2.49
N GLY A 32 -3.96 -14.34 -2.08
CA GLY A 32 -4.09 -15.35 -1.02
C GLY A 32 -3.55 -14.87 0.33
N MET A 33 -3.36 -13.56 0.50
CA MET A 33 -2.84 -12.97 1.72
C MET A 33 -3.90 -13.00 2.82
N ALA A 34 -3.44 -13.14 4.07
CA ALA A 34 -4.34 -13.01 5.22
C ALA A 34 -5.02 -11.62 5.19
N HIS A 35 -6.33 -11.59 5.45
CA HIS A 35 -7.10 -10.35 5.54
C HIS A 35 -6.73 -9.59 6.83
N LYS A 36 -5.54 -9.01 6.85
CA LYS A 36 -4.94 -8.36 8.02
C LYS A 36 -4.29 -7.05 7.62
N PHE A 37 -4.59 -6.02 8.38
CA PHE A 37 -3.89 -4.75 8.31
C PHE A 37 -2.49 -4.86 8.92
N GLY A 38 -1.53 -4.10 8.37
CA GLY A 38 -0.14 -4.11 8.81
C GLY A 38 0.47 -2.71 8.81
N THR A 39 1.70 -2.62 9.29
CA THR A 39 2.46 -1.37 9.37
C THR A 39 3.86 -1.55 8.78
N SER A 40 4.37 -0.52 8.12
CA SER A 40 5.77 -0.46 7.65
C SER A 40 6.44 0.80 8.22
N ALA A 41 7.78 0.81 8.23
CA ALA A 41 8.56 2.00 8.56
C ALA A 41 8.88 2.87 7.32
N GLY A 42 8.32 2.52 6.15
CA GLY A 42 8.51 3.26 4.91
C GLY A 42 7.62 4.49 4.86
N ALA A 43 8.19 5.63 4.45
CA ALA A 43 7.43 6.86 4.24
C ALA A 43 6.89 6.94 2.82
N THR A 44 5.67 7.46 2.66
CA THR A 44 5.06 7.78 1.37
C THR A 44 4.23 9.05 1.48
N SER A 45 3.90 9.66 0.35
CA SER A 45 3.02 10.84 0.28
C SER A 45 1.63 10.67 0.90
N VAL A 46 1.20 9.42 1.16
CA VAL A 46 -0.09 9.12 1.78
C VAL A 46 -0.25 9.68 3.21
N HIS A 47 0.85 10.03 3.88
CA HIS A 47 0.83 10.72 5.17
C HIS A 47 -0.05 11.99 5.14
N GLU A 48 -0.07 12.69 4.01
CA GLU A 48 -0.79 13.95 3.82
C GLU A 48 -2.30 13.75 3.55
N LEU A 49 -2.75 12.50 3.40
CA LEU A 49 -4.15 12.17 3.14
C LEU A 49 -4.81 11.61 4.41
N PRO A 50 -5.87 12.25 4.96
CA PRO A 50 -6.41 11.92 6.29
C PRO A 50 -6.85 10.46 6.45
N ASN A 51 -7.34 9.84 5.37
CA ASN A 51 -7.75 8.43 5.32
C ASN A 51 -6.89 7.59 4.38
N GLY A 52 -5.82 8.15 3.82
CA GLY A 52 -5.01 7.45 2.84
C GLY A 52 -4.21 6.32 3.50
N VAL A 53 -4.09 5.20 2.79
CA VAL A 53 -3.26 4.04 3.15
C VAL A 53 -2.32 3.69 2.00
N GLN A 54 -1.17 3.11 2.32
CA GLN A 54 -0.34 2.44 1.32
C GLN A 54 -1.02 1.14 0.90
N PHE A 55 -1.13 0.93 -0.41
CA PHE A 55 -1.71 -0.29 -0.98
C PHE A 55 -0.96 -0.70 -2.26
N GLY A 56 -0.53 -1.96 -2.32
CA GLY A 56 0.23 -2.52 -3.43
C GLY A 56 1.77 -2.41 -3.30
N LEU A 57 2.47 -2.82 -4.35
CA LEU A 57 3.92 -2.67 -4.62
C LEU A 57 4.89 -3.58 -3.86
N ALA A 58 4.66 -3.91 -2.60
CA ALA A 58 5.59 -4.70 -1.79
C ALA A 58 5.01 -6.06 -1.40
N ARG A 59 5.68 -7.14 -1.80
CA ARG A 59 5.40 -8.51 -1.35
C ARG A 59 6.39 -8.88 -0.24
N PRO A 60 5.93 -9.11 1.01
CA PRO A 60 6.82 -9.41 2.15
C PRO A 60 7.78 -10.59 1.95
N GLU A 61 7.42 -11.54 1.11
CA GLU A 61 8.14 -12.76 0.75
C GLU A 61 9.16 -12.57 -0.39
N VAL A 62 9.14 -11.42 -1.06
CA VAL A 62 10.09 -11.07 -2.12
C VAL A 62 11.08 -10.06 -1.56
N LYS A 63 12.35 -10.19 -1.96
CA LYS A 63 13.39 -9.23 -1.57
C LYS A 63 13.03 -7.83 -2.07
N TYR A 64 12.94 -6.87 -1.15
CA TYR A 64 12.81 -5.46 -1.49
C TYR A 64 14.13 -4.92 -2.06
N THR A 65 14.07 -4.34 -3.26
CA THR A 65 15.24 -3.79 -3.98
C THR A 65 15.19 -2.27 -4.15
N GLY A 66 14.16 -1.59 -3.63
CA GLY A 66 14.03 -0.14 -3.75
C GLY A 66 15.18 0.59 -3.07
N HIS A 67 15.65 1.67 -3.68
CA HIS A 67 16.79 2.47 -3.20
C HIS A 67 18.12 1.71 -3.15
N THR A 68 18.28 0.67 -3.99
CA THR A 68 19.56 -0.03 -4.17
C THR A 68 20.13 0.25 -5.57
N ASP A 69 21.42 0.00 -5.76
CA ASP A 69 22.10 0.09 -7.06
C ASP A 69 21.58 -0.93 -8.09
N ASN A 70 20.93 -1.98 -7.62
CA ASN A 70 20.31 -3.05 -8.40
C ASN A 70 18.78 -3.02 -8.31
N GLU A 71 18.17 -1.82 -8.23
CA GLU A 71 16.72 -1.69 -8.20
C GLU A 71 16.08 -2.16 -9.51
N PHE A 72 15.15 -3.12 -9.42
CA PHE A 72 14.33 -3.55 -10.55
C PHE A 72 12.93 -3.99 -10.10
N LYS A 73 12.04 -4.16 -11.08
CA LYS A 73 10.75 -4.83 -10.92
C LYS A 73 10.60 -5.86 -12.04
N THR A 74 10.20 -7.08 -11.71
CA THR A 74 9.96 -8.10 -12.74
C THR A 74 8.70 -7.76 -13.53
N VAL A 75 8.61 -8.27 -14.76
CA VAL A 75 7.40 -8.10 -15.58
C VAL A 75 6.20 -8.75 -14.89
N GLU A 76 6.39 -9.90 -14.25
CA GLU A 76 5.34 -10.59 -13.50
C GLU A 76 4.84 -9.75 -12.32
N GLN A 77 5.74 -9.13 -11.55
CA GLN A 77 5.35 -8.26 -10.43
C GLN A 77 4.66 -6.99 -10.94
N PHE A 78 5.10 -6.43 -12.07
CA PHE A 78 4.45 -5.28 -12.70
C PHE A 78 3.02 -5.60 -13.16
N LEU A 79 2.81 -6.74 -13.83
CA LEU A 79 1.48 -7.16 -14.28
C LEU A 79 0.56 -7.47 -13.10
N LEU A 80 1.10 -8.07 -12.03
CA LEU A 80 0.36 -8.30 -10.80
C LEU A 80 -0.06 -6.98 -10.14
N ASP A 81 0.83 -6.01 -10.04
CA ASP A 81 0.52 -4.68 -9.51
C ASP A 81 -0.59 -4.00 -10.32
N LEU A 82 -0.53 -4.11 -11.66
CA LEU A 82 -1.56 -3.57 -12.56
C LEU A 82 -2.93 -4.21 -12.33
N GLN A 83 -2.98 -5.53 -12.14
CA GLN A 83 -4.22 -6.24 -11.80
C GLN A 83 -4.79 -5.72 -10.48
N ILE A 84 -3.98 -5.66 -9.42
CA ILE A 84 -4.41 -5.22 -8.08
C ILE A 84 -4.95 -3.79 -8.12
N VAL A 85 -4.25 -2.87 -8.79
CA VAL A 85 -4.69 -1.47 -8.92
C VAL A 85 -5.99 -1.38 -9.72
N THR A 86 -6.14 -2.17 -10.77
CA THR A 86 -7.37 -2.21 -11.59
C THR A 86 -8.55 -2.70 -10.76
N GLU A 87 -8.39 -3.78 -10.01
CA GLU A 87 -9.44 -4.33 -9.15
C GLU A 87 -9.78 -3.40 -7.99
N MET A 88 -8.76 -2.77 -7.39
CA MET A 88 -8.95 -1.72 -6.39
C MET A 88 -9.85 -0.61 -6.93
N VAL A 89 -9.52 -0.03 -8.08
CA VAL A 89 -10.30 1.06 -8.69
C VAL A 89 -11.71 0.59 -9.00
N GLY A 90 -11.86 -0.61 -9.58
CA GLY A 90 -13.16 -1.18 -9.91
C GLY A 90 -14.05 -1.39 -8.68
N ARG A 91 -13.50 -1.96 -7.60
CA ARG A 91 -14.26 -2.29 -6.39
C ARG A 91 -14.60 -1.06 -5.57
N ILE A 92 -13.62 -0.19 -5.35
CA ILE A 92 -13.84 1.06 -4.61
C ILE A 92 -14.79 1.99 -5.37
N GLY A 93 -14.62 2.12 -6.68
CA GLY A 93 -15.48 2.97 -7.52
C GLY A 93 -16.94 2.52 -7.58
N GLN A 94 -17.25 1.30 -7.14
CA GLN A 94 -18.59 0.73 -7.10
C GLN A 94 -19.17 0.61 -5.68
N LEU A 95 -18.46 1.07 -4.65
CA LEU A 95 -19.00 1.06 -3.29
C LEU A 95 -20.22 1.98 -3.20
N PRO A 96 -21.37 1.49 -2.67
CA PRO A 96 -22.61 2.27 -2.62
C PRO A 96 -22.51 3.47 -1.66
N LYS A 97 -21.58 3.41 -0.71
CA LYS A 97 -21.19 4.49 0.19
C LYS A 97 -19.69 4.39 0.47
N LEU A 98 -19.04 5.54 0.58
CA LEU A 98 -17.69 5.68 1.13
C LEU A 98 -17.74 5.73 2.66
#